data_AF-A0A0Q6T840-F1
#
_entry.id   AF-A0A0Q6T840-F1
#
_cell.length_a   1.000
_cell.length_b   1.000
_cell.length_c   1.000
_cell.angle_alpha   90.00
_cell.angle_beta   90.00
_cell.angle_gamma   90.00
#
_symmetry.space_group_name_H-M   'P 1'
#
loop_
_entity.id
_entity.type
_entity.pdbx_description
1 polymer ?
#
loop_
_entity_poly.entity_id
_entity_poly.type
_entity_poly.pdbx_seq_one_letter_code
_entity_poly.pdbx_strand_id
1 'polypeptide(L)'
;MASALASSTPALRGRLFFGAAVAALVVSMQPQCARADEHTNVATRFGPVETQAVPAAGAGLERSDIRLRGASLGQVDGNAGLVKLSVQDDADYVLVDAQLPDPQCRHRFTLLRIGPGDAAAMSQPFGDCLTGFGARRAGDNVVVQLAREGAAQVHEFVWMQDRMKELSNVLTRCEAAQLTAASRWIPVESAQAGRVVTGTGRAWFHTAPLDECKLPTLFVIPGDVLTVLHTYGDYADVAYRNPRTGRAAGGWVRLDHLADSAPKP
;
A
#
# COMPACT_ATOMS: atom_id res chain seq x y z
N MET A 1 -20.84 -68.16 22.18
CA MET A 1 -20.75 -69.20 23.23
C MET A 1 -19.30 -69.66 23.31
N ALA A 2 -18.76 -69.68 24.52
CA ALA A 2 -17.35 -69.79 24.83
C ALA A 2 -16.82 -71.23 24.75
N SER A 3 -15.52 -71.39 24.48
CA SER A 3 -14.59 -72.40 25.05
C SER A 3 -13.19 -72.08 24.47
N ALA A 4 -12.19 -71.58 25.21
CA ALA A 4 -11.52 -72.02 26.44
C ALA A 4 -10.33 -72.98 26.19
N LEU A 5 -9.29 -72.74 27.01
CA LEU A 5 -8.13 -73.58 27.35
C LEU A 5 -6.91 -73.47 26.42
N ALA A 6 -5.83 -72.82 26.90
CA ALA A 6 -4.74 -73.38 27.73
C ALA A 6 -3.83 -74.30 26.87
N SER A 7 -2.51 -74.35 26.96
CA SER A 7 -1.47 -73.83 27.85
C SER A 7 -0.17 -74.43 27.29
N SER A 8 0.97 -73.74 27.32
CA SER A 8 2.29 -74.33 27.61
C SER A 8 3.41 -73.33 27.31
N THR A 9 4.11 -72.94 28.37
CA THR A 9 5.48 -72.45 28.33
C THR A 9 6.42 -73.65 28.17
N PRO A 10 7.59 -73.48 27.54
CA PRO A 10 8.79 -73.45 28.38
C PRO A 10 9.79 -72.36 28.00
N ALA A 11 10.59 -72.01 29.00
CA ALA A 11 11.64 -71.02 29.00
C ALA A 11 12.88 -71.44 28.20
N LEU A 12 13.60 -70.46 27.63
CA LEU A 12 15.06 -70.54 27.53
C LEU A 12 15.71 -69.15 27.41
N ARG A 13 16.39 -68.79 28.50
CA ARG A 13 17.71 -68.13 28.58
C ARG A 13 18.02 -66.98 27.61
N GLY A 14 17.98 -65.78 28.18
CA GLY A 14 19.20 -65.01 28.42
C GLY A 14 19.71 -64.13 27.27
N ARG A 15 19.64 -62.81 27.47
CA ARG A 15 20.81 -61.93 27.70
C ARG A 15 20.33 -60.49 27.87
N LEU A 16 20.72 -59.89 28.98
CA LEU A 16 20.64 -58.45 29.25
C LEU A 16 21.53 -57.70 28.26
N PHE A 17 20.98 -56.73 27.53
CA PHE A 17 21.77 -55.61 27.03
C PHE A 17 20.97 -54.30 27.17
N PHE A 18 21.52 -53.48 28.06
CA PHE A 18 21.45 -52.03 28.21
C PHE A 18 20.46 -51.25 27.34
N GLY A 19 19.55 -50.56 28.03
CA GLY A 19 18.78 -49.46 27.47
C GLY A 19 19.66 -48.25 27.15
N ALA A 20 19.37 -47.64 26.01
CA ALA A 20 19.70 -46.25 25.75
C ALA A 20 18.36 -45.53 25.49
N ALA A 21 17.92 -44.77 26.50
CA ALA A 21 16.79 -43.87 26.35
C ALA A 21 17.23 -42.69 25.47
N VAL A 22 16.68 -42.59 24.26
CA VAL A 22 16.86 -41.43 23.39
C VAL A 22 16.01 -40.29 23.95
N ALA A 23 16.66 -39.30 24.56
CA ALA A 23 16.03 -38.06 24.94
C ALA A 23 15.68 -37.27 23.66
N ALA A 24 14.39 -37.18 23.34
CA ALA A 24 13.90 -36.32 22.28
C ALA A 24 14.00 -34.86 22.73
N LEU A 25 14.98 -34.12 22.21
CA LEU A 25 14.99 -32.67 22.26
C LEU A 25 13.83 -32.15 21.40
N VAL A 26 12.77 -31.67 22.05
CA VAL A 26 11.74 -30.87 21.40
C VAL A 26 12.36 -29.49 21.14
N VAL A 27 12.86 -29.29 19.92
CA VAL A 27 13.23 -27.97 19.42
C VAL A 27 11.92 -27.21 19.22
N SER A 28 11.61 -26.29 20.14
CA SER A 28 10.54 -25.32 19.98
C SER A 28 10.92 -24.34 18.88
N MET A 29 10.63 -24.70 17.63
CA MET A 29 10.56 -23.76 16.52
C MET A 29 9.36 -22.85 16.77
N GLN A 30 9.60 -21.70 17.40
CA GLN A 30 8.62 -20.63 17.33
C GLN A 30 8.55 -20.15 15.88
N PRO A 31 7.35 -20.03 15.29
CA PRO A 31 7.21 -19.43 13.97
C PRO A 31 7.68 -17.99 14.09
N GLN A 32 8.80 -17.68 13.43
CA GLN A 32 9.12 -16.31 13.04
C GLN A 32 7.99 -15.89 12.11
N CYS A 33 6.96 -15.28 12.69
CA CYS A 33 6.00 -14.51 11.91
C CYS A 33 6.81 -13.44 11.20
N ALA A 34 7.05 -13.63 9.90
CA ALA A 34 7.45 -12.56 9.02
C ALA A 34 6.38 -11.46 9.17
N ARG A 35 6.71 -10.41 9.92
CA ARG A 35 5.93 -9.17 9.89
C ARG A 35 5.93 -8.73 8.42
N ALA A 36 4.74 -8.53 7.87
CA ALA A 36 4.56 -7.94 6.55
C ALA A 36 5.47 -6.71 6.43
N ASP A 37 6.12 -6.55 5.29
CA ASP A 37 7.13 -5.52 4.99
C ASP A 37 6.65 -4.11 5.35
N GLU A 38 6.79 -3.74 6.61
CA GLU A 38 6.79 -2.36 7.05
C GLU A 38 8.12 -1.81 6.58
N HIS A 39 8.09 -0.98 5.53
CA HIS A 39 9.31 -0.41 4.98
C HIS A 39 9.96 0.48 6.04
N THR A 40 10.93 -0.06 6.77
CA THR A 40 11.78 0.68 7.71
C THR A 40 12.89 1.45 7.01
N ASN A 41 12.98 1.30 5.67
CA ASN A 41 13.91 2.02 4.81
C ASN A 41 13.23 2.39 3.49
N VAL A 42 13.40 3.64 3.07
CA VAL A 42 12.91 4.18 1.79
C VAL A 42 14.01 4.98 1.11
N ALA A 43 14.24 4.69 -0.17
CA ALA A 43 15.19 5.44 -0.99
C ALA A 43 14.61 6.78 -1.49
N THR A 44 15.34 7.86 -1.24
CA THR A 44 15.03 9.21 -1.77
C THR A 44 16.14 9.69 -2.71
N ARG A 45 15.86 10.72 -3.51
CA ARG A 45 16.86 11.40 -4.36
C ARG A 45 18.03 11.98 -3.56
N PHE A 46 17.83 12.19 -2.26
CA PHE A 46 18.80 12.84 -1.36
C PHE A 46 19.44 11.85 -0.37
N GLY A 47 19.16 10.56 -0.51
CA GLY A 47 19.68 9.48 0.35
C GLY A 47 18.59 8.64 0.99
N PRO A 48 18.95 7.54 1.67
CA PRO A 48 17.98 6.69 2.34
C PRO A 48 17.41 7.38 3.58
N VAL A 49 16.11 7.18 3.80
CA VAL A 49 15.42 7.47 5.05
C VAL A 49 15.16 6.15 5.75
N GLU A 50 15.51 6.08 7.02
CA GLU A 50 15.47 4.84 7.81
C GLU A 50 14.81 5.09 9.17
N THR A 51 14.15 4.06 9.70
CA THR A 51 13.68 4.04 11.09
C THR A 51 14.58 3.14 11.93
N GLN A 52 14.95 3.62 13.11
CA GLN A 52 15.70 2.85 14.10
C GLN A 52 14.92 2.82 15.42
N ALA A 53 14.62 1.62 15.92
CA ALA A 53 13.96 1.47 17.20
C ALA A 53 14.83 2.05 18.34
N VAL A 54 14.22 2.90 19.16
CA VAL A 54 14.81 3.47 20.37
C VAL A 54 14.14 2.78 21.56
N PRO A 55 14.89 1.95 22.32
CA PRO A 55 14.36 1.28 23.49
C PRO A 55 13.78 2.29 24.49
N ALA A 56 12.62 1.95 25.05
CA ALA A 56 12.06 2.72 26.14
C ALA A 56 13.02 2.73 27.34
N ALA A 57 13.34 3.93 27.85
CA ALA A 57 14.02 4.04 29.13
C ALA A 57 12.99 3.85 30.25
N GLY A 58 12.98 2.67 30.88
CA GLY A 58 12.03 2.33 31.95
C GLY A 58 10.60 2.14 31.45
N ALA A 59 9.62 2.78 32.08
CA ALA A 59 8.20 2.67 31.73
C ALA A 59 7.76 3.57 30.56
N GLY A 60 8.72 4.09 29.77
CA GLY A 60 8.42 4.92 28.61
C GLY A 60 7.77 4.15 27.45
N LEU A 61 7.19 4.87 26.50
CA LEU A 61 6.76 4.29 25.24
C LEU A 61 7.99 3.95 24.37
N GLU A 62 7.88 2.87 23.59
CA GLU A 62 8.82 2.62 22.48
C GLU A 62 8.78 3.83 21.53
N ARG A 63 9.91 4.14 20.90
CA ARG A 63 10.02 5.22 19.92
C ARG A 63 10.81 4.75 18.72
N SER A 64 10.62 5.43 17.60
CA SER A 64 11.41 5.23 16.39
C SER A 64 12.17 6.51 16.06
N ASP A 65 13.49 6.42 15.91
CA ASP A 65 14.35 7.49 15.41
C ASP A 65 14.30 7.50 13.89
N ILE A 66 13.94 8.64 13.31
CA ILE A 66 13.89 8.85 11.87
C ILE A 66 15.23 9.42 11.43
N ARG A 67 15.89 8.73 10.49
CA ARG A 67 17.26 9.03 10.09
C ARG A 67 17.35 9.29 8.59
N LEU A 68 18.12 10.29 8.17
CA LEU A 68 18.46 10.54 6.78
C LEU A 68 19.96 10.36 6.60
N ARG A 69 20.37 9.42 5.74
CA ARG A 69 21.80 9.04 5.56
C ARG A 69 22.48 8.73 6.90
N GLY A 70 21.75 8.06 7.79
CA GLY A 70 22.23 7.71 9.12
C GLY A 70 22.31 8.85 10.14
N ALA A 71 21.96 10.10 9.80
CA ALA A 71 21.83 11.19 10.77
C ALA A 71 20.40 11.27 11.31
N SER A 72 20.24 11.34 12.64
CA SER A 72 18.91 11.50 13.28
C SER A 72 18.30 12.85 12.93
N LEU A 73 17.05 12.82 12.47
CA LEU A 73 16.22 13.99 12.19
C LEU A 73 15.23 14.27 13.32
N GLY A 74 14.83 13.24 14.06
CA GLY A 74 13.82 13.33 15.12
C GLY A 74 13.26 11.97 15.49
N GLN A 75 12.42 11.93 16.52
CA GLN A 75 11.80 10.70 17.02
C GLN A 75 10.28 10.78 16.93
N VAL A 76 9.64 9.64 16.68
CA VAL A 76 8.18 9.46 16.75
C VAL A 76 7.83 8.39 17.77
N ASP A 77 6.62 8.47 18.32
CA ASP A 77 6.12 7.49 19.29
C ASP A 77 5.75 6.17 18.61
N GLY A 78 6.16 5.04 19.20
CA GLY A 78 5.88 3.71 18.68
C GLY A 78 6.84 3.25 17.58
N ASN A 79 6.50 2.10 16.99
CA ASN A 79 7.17 1.58 15.80
C ASN A 79 6.73 2.40 14.59
N ALA A 80 7.63 2.67 13.65
CA ALA A 80 7.31 3.50 12.50
C ALA A 80 7.65 2.84 11.16
N GLY A 81 6.68 2.88 10.25
CA GLY A 81 6.82 2.57 8.85
C GLY A 81 7.04 3.83 8.00
N LEU A 82 7.67 3.66 6.85
CA LEU A 82 7.98 4.75 5.91
C LEU A 82 7.30 4.51 4.57
N VAL A 83 6.66 5.53 4.03
CA VAL A 83 6.09 5.51 2.68
C VAL A 83 6.59 6.71 1.89
N LYS A 84 7.31 6.47 0.79
CA LYS A 84 7.66 7.55 -0.14
C LYS A 84 6.40 8.06 -0.82
N LEU A 85 6.17 9.37 -0.77
CA LEU A 85 5.11 9.98 -1.55
C LEU A 85 5.63 10.30 -2.94
N SER A 86 5.04 9.66 -3.96
CA SER A 86 5.35 9.92 -5.37
C SER A 86 4.66 11.20 -5.84
N VAL A 87 5.24 12.33 -5.45
CA VAL A 87 4.79 13.68 -5.80
C VAL A 87 5.88 14.36 -6.61
N GLN A 88 5.52 14.96 -7.75
CA GLN A 88 6.48 15.70 -8.58
C GLN A 88 6.83 17.02 -7.90
N ASP A 89 8.05 17.12 -7.38
CA ASP A 89 8.55 18.30 -6.67
C ASP A 89 10.09 18.36 -6.70
N ASP A 90 10.67 19.49 -6.29
CA ASP A 90 12.11 19.66 -6.08
C ASP A 90 12.61 18.90 -4.83
N ALA A 91 11.69 18.56 -3.92
CA ALA A 91 11.91 17.78 -2.72
C ALA A 91 11.29 16.38 -2.81
N ASP A 92 11.84 15.42 -2.07
CA ASP A 92 11.19 14.15 -1.78
C ASP A 92 10.41 14.26 -0.48
N TYR A 93 9.26 13.58 -0.43
CA TYR A 93 8.42 13.53 0.74
C TYR A 93 8.27 12.09 1.21
N VAL A 94 8.40 11.87 2.52
CA VAL A 94 8.22 10.56 3.15
C VAL A 94 7.17 10.72 4.24
N LEU A 95 6.11 9.94 4.13
CA LEU A 95 5.12 9.81 5.19
C LEU A 95 5.64 8.78 6.20
N VAL A 96 5.81 9.23 7.44
CA VAL A 96 6.15 8.38 8.58
C VAL A 96 4.84 7.97 9.25
N ASP A 97 4.53 6.69 9.26
CA ASP A 97 3.35 6.11 9.91
C ASP A 97 3.76 5.50 11.25
N ALA A 98 3.45 6.20 12.33
CA ALA A 98 3.79 5.80 13.68
C ALA A 98 2.66 4.94 14.29
N GLN A 99 3.00 3.71 14.67
CA GLN A 99 2.10 2.75 15.27
C GLN A 99 1.97 2.96 16.79
N LEU A 100 0.85 3.55 17.19
CA LEU A 100 0.49 3.76 18.59
C LEU A 100 -0.01 2.46 19.24
N PRO A 101 0.15 2.31 20.58
CA PRO A 101 -0.32 1.12 21.30
C PRO A 101 -1.84 1.01 21.40
N ASP A 102 -2.59 2.08 21.08
CA ASP A 102 -4.05 2.07 21.09
C ASP A 102 -4.60 1.26 19.89
N PRO A 103 -5.28 0.13 20.12
CA PRO A 103 -5.82 -0.69 19.02
C PRO A 103 -6.94 0.00 18.24
N GLN A 104 -7.61 1.02 18.79
CA GLN A 104 -8.65 1.80 18.12
C GLN A 104 -8.09 3.01 17.36
N CYS A 105 -6.85 3.40 17.67
CA CYS A 105 -6.17 4.56 17.10
C CYS A 105 -4.71 4.22 16.83
N ARG A 106 -4.47 3.27 15.93
CA ARG A 106 -3.13 2.71 15.71
C ARG A 106 -2.18 3.65 15.00
N HIS A 107 -2.68 4.63 14.26
CA HIS A 107 -1.87 5.39 13.32
C HIS A 107 -1.82 6.86 13.70
N ARG A 108 -0.60 7.41 13.63
CA ARG A 108 -0.31 8.84 13.72
C ARG A 108 0.79 9.15 12.72
N PHE A 109 0.61 10.20 11.94
CA PHE A 109 1.52 10.51 10.84
C PHE A 109 2.45 11.67 11.16
N THR A 110 3.64 11.63 10.56
CA THR A 110 4.53 12.79 10.42
C THR A 110 5.00 12.86 8.97
N LEU A 111 5.01 14.05 8.39
CA LEU A 111 5.49 14.25 7.03
C LEU A 111 6.93 14.74 7.09
N LEU A 112 7.83 14.04 6.39
CA LEU A 112 9.23 14.43 6.21
C LEU A 112 9.39 15.01 4.80
N ARG A 113 9.90 16.24 4.71
CA ARG A 113 10.31 16.88 3.45
C ARG A 113 11.84 16.89 3.38
N ILE A 114 12.38 16.45 2.25
CA ILE A 114 13.82 16.37 2.02
C ILE A 114 14.11 17.07 0.70
N GLY A 115 14.75 18.22 0.77
CA GLY A 115 15.13 19.04 -0.37
C GLY A 115 16.63 19.01 -0.65
N PRO A 116 17.07 19.80 -1.65
CA PRO A 116 18.49 19.95 -1.97
C PRO A 116 19.29 20.59 -0.81
N GLY A 117 20.60 20.37 -0.81
CA GLY A 117 21.52 21.02 0.13
C GLY A 117 21.31 20.61 1.60
N ASP A 118 20.99 19.34 1.85
CA ASP A 118 20.75 18.76 3.18
C ASP A 118 19.53 19.34 3.93
N ALA A 119 18.67 20.09 3.25
CA ALA A 119 17.45 20.63 3.83
C ALA A 119 16.44 19.50 4.12
N ALA A 120 16.32 19.11 5.38
CA ALA A 120 15.30 18.18 5.84
C ALA A 120 14.46 18.81 6.94
N ALA A 121 13.14 18.61 6.88
CA ALA A 121 12.21 19.08 7.90
C ALA A 121 11.17 18.00 8.19
N MET A 122 10.72 17.91 9.44
CA MET A 122 9.61 17.06 9.86
C MET A 122 8.44 17.96 10.29
N SER A 123 7.23 17.59 9.92
CA SER A 123 6.03 18.24 10.42
C SER A 123 5.78 17.87 11.90
N GLN A 124 4.92 18.64 12.56
CA GLN A 124 4.24 18.15 13.76
C GLN A 124 3.37 16.92 13.42
N PRO A 125 3.11 16.02 14.39
CA PRO A 125 2.25 14.86 14.16
C PRO A 125 0.81 15.25 13.78
N PHE A 126 0.16 14.43 12.96
CA PHE A 126 -1.20 14.68 12.46
C PHE A 126 -1.92 13.38 12.09
N GLY A 127 -3.22 13.51 11.77
CA GLY A 127 -3.99 12.41 11.21
C GLY A 127 -4.26 11.26 12.17
N ASP A 128 -4.41 11.57 13.46
CA ASP A 128 -4.70 10.59 14.50
C ASP A 128 -5.88 9.68 14.11
N CYS A 129 -5.66 8.37 14.21
CA CYS A 129 -6.64 7.33 13.92
C CYS A 129 -7.14 7.29 12.47
N LEU A 130 -6.37 7.83 11.52
CA LEU A 130 -6.60 7.70 10.09
C LEU A 130 -5.59 6.73 9.47
N THR A 131 -5.81 6.33 8.23
CA THR A 131 -4.90 5.51 7.43
C THR A 131 -4.51 6.26 6.16
N GLY A 132 -3.32 5.93 5.63
CA GLY A 132 -2.85 6.50 4.36
C GLY A 132 -3.80 6.15 3.21
N PHE A 133 -4.29 7.17 2.48
CA PHE A 133 -5.10 7.00 1.29
C PHE A 133 -4.33 7.38 0.01
N GLY A 134 -3.67 8.54 0.04
CA GLY A 134 -2.94 9.03 -1.13
C GLY A 134 -2.17 10.32 -0.84
N ALA A 135 -1.52 10.86 -1.85
CA ALA A 135 -0.90 12.19 -1.80
C ALA A 135 -0.89 12.80 -3.19
N ARG A 136 -1.03 14.13 -3.25
CA ARG A 136 -1.08 14.89 -4.51
C ARG A 136 -0.43 16.26 -4.36
N ARG A 137 -0.12 16.89 -5.49
CA ARG A 137 0.16 18.34 -5.54
C ARG A 137 -1.13 19.15 -5.61
N ALA A 138 -1.12 20.29 -4.96
CA ALA A 138 -2.13 21.34 -5.05
C ALA A 138 -1.43 22.70 -5.12
N GLY A 139 -1.23 23.21 -6.34
CA GLY A 139 -0.34 24.36 -6.54
C GLY A 139 1.08 23.99 -6.12
N ASP A 140 1.67 24.78 -5.23
CA ASP A 140 3.02 24.55 -4.67
C ASP A 140 3.04 23.66 -3.42
N ASN A 141 1.88 23.19 -2.96
CA ASN A 141 1.78 22.44 -1.73
C ASN A 141 1.62 20.95 -1.99
N VAL A 142 2.22 20.15 -1.12
CA VAL A 142 1.89 18.73 -0.98
C VAL A 142 0.65 18.59 -0.10
N VAL A 143 -0.30 17.81 -0.59
CA VAL A 143 -1.51 17.43 0.13
C VAL A 143 -1.46 15.94 0.40
N VAL A 144 -1.51 15.57 1.68
CA VAL A 144 -1.63 14.19 2.15
C VAL A 144 -3.11 13.87 2.33
N GLN A 145 -3.56 12.77 1.76
CA GLN A 145 -4.93 12.29 1.87
C GLN A 145 -4.96 11.11 2.83
N LEU A 146 -5.76 11.23 3.89
CA LEU A 146 -5.94 10.20 4.90
C LEU A 146 -7.42 9.86 5.04
N ALA A 147 -7.75 8.62 5.35
CA ALA A 147 -9.13 8.18 5.53
C ALA A 147 -9.23 7.33 6.78
N ARG A 148 -10.39 7.31 7.45
CA ARG A 148 -10.63 6.27 8.45
C ARG A 148 -10.85 4.95 7.73
N GLU A 149 -10.35 3.85 8.31
CA GLU A 149 -10.61 2.51 7.78
C GLU A 149 -12.13 2.27 7.62
N GLY A 150 -12.53 1.83 6.42
CA GLY A 150 -13.93 1.60 6.06
C GLY A 150 -14.79 2.86 5.86
N ALA A 151 -14.27 4.07 6.08
CA ALA A 151 -15.03 5.29 5.87
C ALA A 151 -15.05 5.70 4.39
N ALA A 152 -16.19 6.21 3.93
CA ALA A 152 -16.35 6.74 2.57
C ALA A 152 -15.66 8.10 2.35
N GLN A 153 -15.25 8.75 3.44
CA GLN A 153 -14.70 10.10 3.47
C GLN A 153 -13.19 10.09 3.56
N VAL A 154 -12.56 11.01 2.83
CA VAL A 154 -11.13 11.26 2.79
C VAL A 154 -10.86 12.69 3.23
N HIS A 155 -9.97 12.83 4.20
CA HIS A 155 -9.50 14.08 4.77
C HIS A 155 -8.21 14.51 4.07
N GLU A 156 -8.09 15.79 3.73
CA GLU A 156 -6.91 16.34 3.08
C GLU A 156 -6.12 17.20 4.07
N PHE A 157 -4.80 17.01 4.11
CA PHE A 157 -3.88 17.75 4.98
C PHE A 157 -2.81 18.42 4.13
N VAL A 158 -2.65 19.73 4.29
CA VAL A 158 -1.63 20.52 3.59
C VAL A 158 -0.51 20.92 4.53
N TRP A 159 0.75 20.81 4.08
CA TRP A 159 1.87 21.30 4.88
C TRP A 159 1.92 22.83 4.83
N MET A 160 1.77 23.48 5.99
CA MET A 160 2.03 24.90 6.18
C MET A 160 3.06 25.12 7.29
N GLN A 161 4.26 25.58 6.91
CA GLN A 161 5.41 25.83 7.80
C GLN A 161 5.94 24.55 8.47
N ASP A 162 5.58 24.29 9.72
CA ASP A 162 5.92 23.09 10.49
C ASP A 162 4.68 22.24 10.83
N ARG A 163 3.48 22.64 10.38
CA ARG A 163 2.23 21.97 10.72
C ARG A 163 1.49 21.46 9.50
N MET A 164 0.80 20.34 9.68
CA MET A 164 -0.18 19.85 8.73
C MET A 164 -1.54 20.44 9.08
N LYS A 165 -2.12 21.20 8.15
CA LYS A 165 -3.45 21.79 8.30
C LYS A 165 -4.46 20.95 7.54
N GLU A 166 -5.48 20.47 8.24
CA GLU A 166 -6.63 19.83 7.60
C GLU A 166 -7.43 20.84 6.78
N LEU A 167 -7.77 20.47 5.55
CA LEU A 167 -8.63 21.25 4.67
C LEU A 167 -10.10 20.96 5.01
N SER A 168 -10.95 21.97 4.86
CA SER A 168 -12.38 21.85 5.21
C SER A 168 -13.20 21.03 4.20
N ASN A 169 -12.66 20.75 3.01
CA ASN A 169 -13.32 19.92 2.02
C ASN A 169 -13.05 18.44 2.33
N VAL A 170 -14.11 17.71 2.67
CA VAL A 170 -14.06 16.25 2.78
C VAL A 170 -14.44 15.65 1.44
N LEU A 171 -13.57 14.81 0.90
CA LEU A 171 -13.77 14.16 -0.39
C LEU A 171 -14.38 12.77 -0.19
N THR A 172 -15.13 12.29 -1.17
CA THR A 172 -15.35 10.85 -1.30
C THR A 172 -14.05 10.17 -1.71
N ARG A 173 -13.94 8.86 -1.44
CA ARG A 173 -12.79 8.05 -1.89
C ARG A 173 -12.56 8.13 -3.40
N CYS A 174 -13.63 8.11 -4.20
CA CYS A 174 -13.49 8.22 -5.66
C CYS A 174 -13.01 9.61 -6.10
N GLU A 175 -13.50 10.70 -5.49
CA GLU A 175 -12.99 12.04 -5.79
C GLU A 175 -11.51 12.19 -5.40
N ALA A 176 -11.14 11.70 -4.22
CA ALA A 176 -9.75 11.73 -3.76
C ALA A 176 -8.83 10.91 -4.69
N ALA A 177 -9.26 9.71 -5.09
CA ALA A 177 -8.52 8.88 -6.04
C ALA A 177 -8.36 9.56 -7.41
N GLN A 178 -9.42 10.21 -7.91
CA GLN A 178 -9.37 10.97 -9.17
C GLN A 178 -8.39 12.14 -9.09
N LEU A 179 -8.41 12.93 -8.01
CA LEU A 179 -7.50 14.06 -7.84
C LEU A 179 -6.05 13.61 -7.71
N THR A 180 -5.82 12.51 -6.99
CA THR A 180 -4.49 11.91 -6.85
C THR A 180 -3.99 11.42 -8.21
N ALA A 181 -4.82 10.72 -8.99
CA ALA A 181 -4.49 10.29 -10.34
C ALA A 181 -4.17 11.48 -11.26
N ALA A 182 -5.02 12.51 -11.29
CA ALA A 182 -4.83 13.69 -12.13
C ALA A 182 -3.53 14.44 -11.83
N SER A 183 -3.04 14.38 -10.60
CA SER A 183 -1.77 15.01 -10.22
C SER A 183 -0.51 14.28 -10.70
N ARG A 184 -0.65 13.02 -11.16
CA ARG A 184 0.50 12.14 -11.43
C ARG A 184 0.31 11.16 -12.59
N TRP A 185 -0.77 11.27 -13.34
CA TRP A 185 -1.01 10.41 -14.49
C TRP A 185 0.06 10.62 -15.56
N ILE A 186 0.21 9.63 -16.42
CA ILE A 186 1.15 9.66 -17.52
C ILE A 186 0.33 9.82 -18.80
N PRO A 187 0.50 10.91 -19.58
CA PRO A 187 -0.19 11.06 -20.85
C PRO A 187 0.29 10.01 -21.84
N VAL A 188 -0.64 9.49 -22.65
CA VAL A 188 -0.35 8.56 -23.73
C VAL A 188 -0.29 9.31 -25.05
N GLU A 189 0.81 9.12 -25.79
CA GLU A 189 1.01 9.72 -27.10
C GLU A 189 -0.09 9.28 -28.08
N SER A 190 -0.58 10.20 -28.90
CA SER A 190 -1.71 9.94 -29.79
C SER A 190 -1.45 8.78 -30.76
N ALA A 191 -0.21 8.61 -31.24
CA ALA A 191 0.20 7.50 -32.10
C ALA A 191 0.09 6.12 -31.42
N GLN A 192 0.07 6.11 -30.09
CA GLN A 192 0.00 4.93 -29.23
C GLN A 192 -1.28 4.91 -28.40
N ALA A 193 -2.30 5.73 -28.69
CA ALA A 193 -3.51 5.81 -27.87
C ALA A 193 -4.48 4.64 -28.11
N GLY A 194 -4.43 4.00 -29.28
CA GLY A 194 -5.31 2.88 -29.62
C GLY A 194 -5.02 1.64 -28.77
N ARG A 195 -6.04 1.12 -28.09
CA ARG A 195 -5.98 -0.17 -27.37
C ARG A 195 -7.21 -1.01 -27.66
N VAL A 196 -7.03 -2.32 -27.75
CA VAL A 196 -8.13 -3.27 -27.93
C VAL A 196 -8.47 -3.88 -26.57
N VAL A 197 -9.75 -3.97 -26.26
CA VAL A 197 -10.24 -4.68 -25.08
C VAL A 197 -10.02 -6.18 -25.27
N THR A 198 -9.41 -6.84 -24.28
CA THR A 198 -9.07 -8.26 -24.28
C THR A 198 -9.58 -8.97 -23.01
N GLY A 199 -9.22 -10.26 -22.87
CA GLY A 199 -9.64 -11.11 -21.75
C GLY A 199 -11.02 -11.73 -21.94
N THR A 200 -11.56 -12.29 -20.86
CA THR A 200 -12.90 -12.86 -20.80
C THR A 200 -13.83 -11.95 -19.99
N GLY A 201 -15.05 -11.72 -20.48
CA GLY A 201 -16.06 -10.93 -19.76
C GLY A 201 -16.07 -9.45 -20.13
N ARG A 202 -16.57 -8.60 -19.21
CA ARG A 202 -16.81 -7.17 -19.43
C ARG A 202 -15.68 -6.36 -18.79
N ALA A 203 -15.13 -5.41 -19.53
CA ALA A 203 -14.25 -4.38 -18.98
C ALA A 203 -15.10 -3.19 -18.53
N TRP A 204 -15.23 -3.03 -17.21
CA TRP A 204 -16.07 -2.00 -16.60
C TRP A 204 -15.36 -0.65 -16.52
N PHE A 205 -16.12 0.42 -16.72
CA PHE A 205 -15.65 1.77 -16.47
C PHE A 205 -15.71 2.09 -14.98
N HIS A 206 -14.84 2.98 -14.54
CA HIS A 206 -14.78 3.51 -13.18
C HIS A 206 -14.73 5.04 -13.24
N THR A 207 -15.28 5.72 -12.23
CA THR A 207 -15.20 7.19 -12.12
C THR A 207 -13.81 7.68 -11.69
N ALA A 208 -13.03 6.80 -11.08
CA ALA A 208 -11.66 7.02 -10.62
C ALA A 208 -10.90 5.68 -10.69
N PRO A 209 -9.54 5.69 -10.67
CA PRO A 209 -8.73 4.47 -10.79
C PRO A 209 -8.64 3.71 -9.46
N LEU A 210 -9.79 3.20 -9.02
CA LEU A 210 -9.96 2.45 -7.78
C LEU A 210 -11.14 1.48 -7.95
N ASP A 211 -10.98 0.23 -7.49
CA ASP A 211 -11.93 -0.86 -7.77
C ASP A 211 -13.37 -0.55 -7.26
N GLU A 212 -13.50 0.14 -6.13
CA GLU A 212 -14.79 0.56 -5.56
C GLU A 212 -15.52 1.63 -6.40
N CYS A 213 -14.80 2.33 -7.29
CA CYS A 213 -15.35 3.40 -8.14
C CYS A 213 -15.97 2.90 -9.44
N LYS A 214 -16.26 1.59 -9.52
CA LYS A 214 -16.85 0.91 -10.68
C LYS A 214 -18.25 1.46 -10.99
N LEU A 215 -18.50 1.74 -12.26
CA LEU A 215 -19.81 2.10 -12.81
C LEU A 215 -20.58 0.83 -13.19
N PRO A 216 -21.67 0.47 -12.48
CA PRO A 216 -22.31 -0.85 -12.60
C PRO A 216 -23.06 -1.07 -13.93
N THR A 217 -23.22 -0.05 -14.75
CA THR A 217 -23.97 -0.09 -16.02
C THR A 217 -23.15 0.30 -17.24
N LEU A 218 -21.87 0.64 -17.07
CA LEU A 218 -21.01 1.12 -18.14
C LEU A 218 -19.81 0.19 -18.32
N PHE A 219 -19.78 -0.49 -19.47
CA PHE A 219 -18.72 -1.43 -19.82
C PHE A 219 -18.53 -1.51 -21.33
N VAL A 220 -17.38 -2.06 -21.70
CA VAL A 220 -17.02 -2.49 -23.06
C VAL A 220 -16.68 -3.97 -23.05
N ILE A 221 -16.63 -4.59 -24.22
CA ILE A 221 -16.42 -6.02 -24.38
C ILE A 221 -15.17 -6.31 -25.23
N PRO A 222 -14.60 -7.52 -25.15
CA PRO A 222 -13.46 -7.90 -25.96
C PRO A 222 -13.68 -7.60 -27.46
N GLY A 223 -12.67 -6.99 -28.08
CA GLY A 223 -12.70 -6.51 -29.47
C GLY A 223 -13.13 -5.05 -29.64
N ASP A 224 -13.70 -4.40 -28.61
CA ASP A 224 -13.88 -2.94 -28.64
C ASP A 224 -12.51 -2.24 -28.70
N VAL A 225 -12.44 -1.13 -29.43
CA VAL A 225 -11.24 -0.29 -29.53
C VAL A 225 -11.46 0.99 -28.73
N LEU A 226 -10.56 1.24 -27.79
CA LEU A 226 -10.57 2.42 -26.92
C LEU A 226 -9.42 3.36 -27.30
N THR A 227 -9.59 4.64 -26.99
CA THR A 227 -8.51 5.63 -27.02
C THR A 227 -8.05 5.86 -25.58
N VAL A 228 -6.84 5.44 -25.24
CA VAL A 228 -6.22 5.74 -23.95
C VAL A 228 -5.66 7.15 -23.98
N LEU A 229 -6.07 7.96 -23.00
CA LEU A 229 -5.64 9.35 -22.85
C LEU A 229 -4.49 9.44 -21.83
N HIS A 230 -4.67 8.78 -20.69
CA HIS A 230 -3.70 8.77 -19.60
C HIS A 230 -3.63 7.39 -18.95
N THR A 231 -2.50 7.06 -18.34
CA THR A 231 -2.35 5.87 -17.48
C THR A 231 -1.96 6.26 -16.07
N TYR A 232 -2.38 5.42 -15.12
CA TYR A 232 -2.11 5.63 -13.72
C TYR A 232 -2.29 4.34 -12.92
N GLY A 233 -1.21 3.86 -12.28
CA GLY A 233 -1.20 2.56 -11.63
C GLY A 233 -1.66 1.47 -12.61
N ASP A 234 -2.62 0.65 -12.18
CA ASP A 234 -3.18 -0.44 -12.98
C ASP A 234 -4.38 -0.02 -13.86
N TYR A 235 -4.55 1.28 -14.09
CA TYR A 235 -5.70 1.86 -14.79
C TYR A 235 -5.30 2.77 -15.96
N ALA A 236 -6.19 2.84 -16.94
CA ALA A 236 -6.15 3.73 -18.09
C ALA A 236 -7.41 4.61 -18.09
N ASP A 237 -7.24 5.93 -18.21
CA ASP A 237 -8.31 6.86 -18.53
C ASP A 237 -8.55 6.81 -20.04
N VAL A 238 -9.76 6.42 -20.43
CA VAL A 238 -10.08 6.08 -21.81
C VAL A 238 -11.28 6.85 -22.32
N ALA A 239 -11.28 7.12 -23.63
CA ALA A 239 -12.43 7.50 -24.40
C ALA A 239 -12.87 6.35 -25.30
N TYR A 240 -14.17 6.09 -25.35
CA TYR A 240 -14.80 5.11 -26.22
C TYR A 240 -15.87 5.76 -27.07
N ARG A 241 -15.95 5.34 -28.34
CA ARG A 241 -17.09 5.63 -29.21
C ARG A 241 -17.58 4.34 -29.82
N ASN A 242 -18.83 3.99 -29.52
CA ASN A 242 -19.44 2.80 -30.06
C ASN A 242 -19.62 2.92 -31.59
N PRO A 243 -19.03 2.04 -32.41
CA PRO A 243 -19.02 2.19 -33.87
C PRO A 243 -20.40 1.97 -34.50
N ARG A 244 -21.34 1.31 -33.80
CA ARG A 244 -22.69 1.03 -34.32
C ARG A 244 -23.69 2.12 -33.98
N THR A 245 -23.60 2.68 -32.77
CA THR A 245 -24.59 3.63 -32.23
C THR A 245 -24.08 5.07 -32.16
N GLY A 246 -22.77 5.30 -32.32
CA GLY A 246 -22.14 6.60 -32.17
C GLY A 246 -22.03 7.12 -30.74
N ARG A 247 -22.62 6.42 -29.75
CA ARG A 247 -22.58 6.79 -28.33
C ARG A 247 -21.13 6.85 -27.84
N ALA A 248 -20.82 7.89 -27.07
CA ALA A 248 -19.52 8.07 -26.45
C ALA A 248 -19.58 7.78 -24.95
N ALA A 249 -18.47 7.30 -24.41
CA ALA A 249 -18.26 7.08 -22.98
C ALA A 249 -16.80 7.41 -22.63
N GLY A 250 -16.57 7.78 -21.38
CA GLY A 250 -15.23 8.04 -20.86
C GLY A 250 -15.12 7.65 -19.40
N GLY A 251 -13.90 7.41 -18.93
CA GLY A 251 -13.59 7.03 -17.56
C GLY A 251 -12.45 6.03 -17.48
N TRP A 252 -12.25 5.42 -16.32
CA TRP A 252 -11.12 4.55 -16.06
C TRP A 252 -11.45 3.08 -16.32
N VAL A 253 -10.55 2.38 -17.00
CA VAL A 253 -10.59 0.93 -17.22
C VAL A 253 -9.28 0.32 -16.75
N ARG A 254 -9.32 -0.88 -16.18
CA ARG A 254 -8.13 -1.62 -15.76
C ARG A 254 -7.25 -1.98 -16.96
N LEU A 255 -5.93 -1.80 -16.82
CA LEU A 255 -4.94 -2.03 -17.88
C LEU A 255 -4.84 -3.50 -18.28
N ASP A 256 -5.10 -4.43 -17.35
CA ASP A 256 -5.09 -5.88 -17.61
C ASP A 256 -6.18 -6.34 -18.61
N HIS A 257 -7.14 -5.49 -18.91
CA HIS A 257 -8.15 -5.69 -19.95
C HIS A 257 -7.77 -5.08 -21.31
N LEU A 258 -6.59 -4.46 -21.45
CA LEU A 258 -6.20 -3.74 -22.66
C LEU A 258 -4.94 -4.36 -23.26
N ALA A 259 -4.92 -4.47 -24.59
CA ALA A 259 -3.72 -4.81 -25.36
C ALA A 259 -3.44 -3.73 -26.40
N ASP A 260 -2.17 -3.58 -26.77
CA ASP A 260 -1.76 -2.73 -27.89
C ASP A 260 -2.57 -3.12 -29.13
N SER A 261 -3.25 -2.15 -29.73
CA SER A 261 -3.84 -2.38 -31.05
C SER A 261 -2.68 -2.60 -32.02
N ALA A 262 -2.61 -3.77 -32.64
CA ALA A 262 -1.62 -4.04 -33.69
C ALA A 262 -1.62 -2.87 -34.70
N PRO A 263 -0.47 -2.46 -35.24
CA PRO A 263 -0.41 -1.47 -36.30
C PRO A 263 -1.39 -1.90 -37.41
N LYS A 264 -2.22 -0.96 -37.87
CA LYS A 264 -3.06 -1.23 -39.03
C LYS A 264 -2.12 -1.62 -40.19
N PRO A 265 -2.28 -2.79 -40.82
CA PRO A 265 -1.48 -3.19 -41.98
C PRO A 265 -1.71 -2.25 -43.16
#